data_AF-A0A1U7NA61-F1
#
_entry.id   AF-A0A1U7NA61-F1
#
_cell.length_a   1.000
_cell.length_b   1.000
_cell.length_c   1.000
_cell.angle_alpha   90.00
_cell.angle_beta   90.00
_cell.angle_gamma   90.00
#
_symmetry.space_group_name_H-M   'P 1'
#
loop_
_entity.id
_entity.type
_entity.pdbx_description
1 polymer ?
#
loop_
_entity_poly.entity_id
_entity_poly.type
_entity_poly.pdbx_seq_one_letter_code
_entity_poly.pdbx_strand_id
1 'polypeptide(L)' 'MLRSLGIALQVLGDVKATREVLEESLSIAQGLEATNQLGIILLSLGNTALDAGDNSVALDYFKRAESASTNPE' A
#
# COMPACT_ATOMS: atom_id res chain seq x y z
N MET A 1 -5.44 7.01 9.90
CA MET A 1 -5.89 5.80 10.62
C MET A 1 -5.33 4.53 9.96
N LEU A 2 -5.62 4.24 8.69
CA LEU A 2 -5.14 3.02 8.01
C LEU A 2 -3.62 2.96 7.78
N ARG A 3 -2.97 4.10 7.48
CA ARG A 3 -1.49 4.21 7.44
C ARG A 3 -0.84 3.78 8.76
N SER A 4 -1.39 4.24 9.88
CA SER A 4 -0.85 3.92 11.21
C SER A 4 -1.06 2.44 11.55
N LEU A 5 -2.12 1.83 11.03
CA LEU A 5 -2.40 0.41 11.18
C LEU A 5 -1.47 -0.46 10.33
N GLY A 6 -1.20 -0.08 9.07
CA GLY A 6 -0.23 -0.78 8.22
C GLY A 6 1.19 -0.75 8.78
N ILE A 7 1.61 0.39 9.35
CA ILE A 7 2.91 0.50 10.05
C ILE A 7 2.91 -0.36 11.33
N ALA A 8 1.82 -0.36 12.10
CA ALA A 8 1.72 -1.18 13.31
C ALA A 8 1.74 -2.69 13.00
N LEU A 9 1.14 -3.12 11.89
CA LEU A 9 1.11 -4.52 11.47
C LEU A 9 2.46 -4.98 10.88
N GLN A 10 3.18 -4.11 10.17
CA GLN A 10 4.58 -4.38 9.79
C GLN A 10 5.47 -4.59 11.02
N VAL A 11 5.28 -3.78 12.07
CA VAL A 11 6.02 -3.94 13.34
C VAL A 11 5.66 -5.24 14.07
N LEU A 12 4.44 -5.75 13.90
CA LEU A 12 3.99 -7.02 14.48
C LEU A 12 4.44 -8.25 13.69
N GLY A 13 4.98 -8.09 12.48
CA GLY A 13 5.51 -9.18 11.65
C GLY A 13 4.45 -10.06 10.98
N ASP A 14 3.17 -9.75 11.12
CA ASP A 14 2.09 -10.42 10.40
C ASP A 14 1.89 -9.77 9.03
N VAL A 15 2.76 -10.18 8.10
CA VAL A 15 2.77 -9.72 6.71
C VAL A 15 1.43 -9.99 6.01
N LYS A 16 0.73 -11.07 6.36
CA LYS A 16 -0.55 -11.44 5.74
C LYS A 16 -1.66 -10.50 6.21
N ALA A 17 -1.80 -10.30 7.53
CA ALA A 17 -2.77 -9.36 8.07
C ALA A 17 -2.51 -7.92 7.61
N THR A 18 -1.23 -7.53 7.51
CA THR A 18 -0.81 -6.24 6.96
C THR A 18 -1.32 -6.07 5.52
N ARG A 19 -1.13 -7.08 4.67
CA ARG A 19 -1.56 -7.04 3.27
C ARG A 19 -3.08 -6.90 3.15
N GLU A 20 -3.85 -7.72 3.87
CA GLU A 20 -5.32 -7.70 3.82
C GLU A 20 -5.89 -6.32 4.19
N VAL A 21 -5.40 -5.72 5.28
CA VAL A 21 -5.84 -4.38 5.72
C VAL A 21 -5.47 -3.30 4.71
N LEU A 22 -4.27 -3.37 4.13
CA LEU A 22 -3.83 -2.39 3.13
C LEU A 22 -4.59 -2.54 1.80
N GLU A 23 -4.97 -3.75 1.40
CA GLU A 23 -5.79 -3.99 0.21
C GLU A 23 -7.23 -3.46 0.38
N GLU A 24 -7.83 -3.64 1.56
CA GLU A 24 -9.13 -3.03 1.89
C GLU A 24 -9.03 -1.50 1.85
N SER A 25 -7.96 -0.95 2.43
CA SER A 25 -7.68 0.50 2.40
C SER A 25 -7.58 1.02 0.97
N LEU A 26 -6.93 0.26 0.09
CA LEU A 26 -6.75 0.62 -1.31
C LEU A 26 -8.10 0.70 -2.03
N SER A 27 -8.98 -0.27 -1.81
CA SER A 27 -10.32 -0.29 -2.40
C SER A 27 -11.15 0.91 -1.97
N ILE A 28 -11.08 1.28 -0.69
CA ILE A 28 -11.77 2.47 -0.16
C ILE A 28 -11.19 3.75 -0.78
N ALA A 29 -9.86 3.90 -0.80
CA ALA A 29 -9.21 5.09 -1.36
C ALA A 29 -9.50 5.26 -2.86
N GLN A 30 -9.61 4.16 -3.61
CA GLN A 30 -10.03 4.17 -5.01
C GLN A 30 -11.47 4.64 -5.18
N GLY A 31 -12.40 4.16 -4.35
CA GLY A 31 -13.81 4.58 -4.39
C GLY A 31 -14.04 6.05 -3.99
N LEU A 32 -13.11 6.63 -3.23
CA LEU A 32 -13.15 8.03 -2.79
C LEU A 32 -12.30 8.98 -3.67
N GLU A 33 -11.71 8.48 -4.75
CA GLU A 33 -10.80 9.23 -5.64
C GLU A 33 -9.65 9.95 -4.89
N ALA A 34 -9.26 9.39 -3.74
CA ALA A 34 -8.26 9.99 -2.87
C ALA A 34 -6.84 9.65 -3.33
N THR A 35 -6.39 10.25 -4.45
CA THR A 35 -5.08 10.04 -5.10
C THR A 35 -3.90 10.10 -4.13
N ASN A 36 -3.90 11.08 -3.21
CA ASN A 36 -2.86 11.19 -2.18
C ASN A 36 -2.81 9.97 -1.25
N GLN A 37 -3.96 9.43 -0.83
CA GLN A 37 -4.03 8.23 0.02
C GLN A 37 -3.65 6.97 -0.76
N LEU A 38 -3.97 6.95 -2.05
CA LEU A 38 -3.68 5.85 -2.96
C LEU A 38 -2.17 5.59 -3.09
N GLY A 39 -1.38 6.62 -3.39
CA GLY A 39 0.08 6.49 -3.49
C GLY A 39 0.73 5.98 -2.19
N ILE A 40 0.20 6.44 -1.05
CA ILE A 40 0.65 6.06 0.28
C ILE A 40 0.40 4.57 0.57
N ILE A 41 -0.81 4.10 0.26
CA ILE A 41 -1.21 2.71 0.51
C ILE A 41 -0.41 1.78 -0.39
N LEU A 42 -0.23 2.15 -1.66
CA LEU A 42 0.58 1.40 -2.62
C LEU A 42 2.05 1.30 -2.18
N LEU A 43 2.65 2.36 -1.67
CA LEU A 43 4.00 2.33 -1.12
C LEU A 43 4.11 1.34 0.07
N SER A 44 3.08 1.32 0.92
CA SER A 44 3.03 0.44 2.10
C SER A 44 2.87 -1.04 1.70
N LEU A 45 2.07 -1.32 0.66
CA LEU A 45 1.95 -2.66 0.06
C LEU A 45 3.26 -3.12 -0.57
N GLY A 46 3.99 -2.22 -1.24
CA GLY A 46 5.31 -2.49 -1.78
C GLY A 46 6.32 -2.92 -0.71
N ASN A 47 6.39 -2.18 0.40
CA ASN A 47 7.24 -2.54 1.54
C ASN A 47 6.83 -3.90 2.16
N THR A 48 5.53 -4.12 2.33
CA THR A 48 5.01 -5.40 2.87
C THR A 48 5.37 -6.58 1.95
N ALA A 49 5.41 -6.37 0.63
CA ALA A 49 5.88 -7.37 -0.32
C ALA A 49 7.39 -7.61 -0.24
N LEU A 50 8.21 -6.58 0.04
CA LEU A 50 9.64 -6.77 0.33
C LEU A 50 9.85 -7.60 1.60
N ASP A 51 9.10 -7.32 2.67
CA ASP A 51 9.14 -8.07 3.92
C ASP A 51 8.73 -9.55 3.72
N ALA A 52 7.88 -9.82 2.73
CA ALA A 52 7.49 -11.17 2.30
C ALA A 52 8.53 -11.87 1.41
N GLY A 53 9.55 -11.15 0.90
CA GLY A 53 10.50 -11.64 -0.11
C GLY A 53 9.99 -11.58 -1.56
N ASP A 54 8.80 -11.02 -1.79
CA ASP A 54 8.15 -10.92 -3.10
C ASP A 54 8.60 -9.65 -3.87
N ASN A 55 9.88 -9.57 -4.23
CA ASN A 55 10.46 -8.38 -4.87
C ASN A 55 9.75 -7.94 -6.17
N SER A 56 9.22 -8.90 -6.95
CA SER A 56 8.49 -8.58 -8.18
C SER A 56 7.14 -7.91 -7.89
N VAL A 57 6.46 -8.32 -6.82
CA VAL A 57 5.19 -7.73 -6.38
C VAL A 57 5.44 -6.35 -5.79
N ALA A 58 6.51 -6.20 -5.00
CA ALA A 58 6.92 -4.91 -4.46
C ALA A 58 7.15 -3.87 -5.57
N LEU A 59 7.85 -4.25 -6.63
CA LEU A 59 8.11 -3.37 -7.76
C LEU A 59 6.83 -2.94 -8.49
N ASP A 60 5.85 -3.83 -8.65
CA ASP A 60 4.54 -3.48 -9.23
C ASP A 60 3.83 -2.41 -8.40
N TYR A 61 3.80 -2.60 -7.07
CA TYR A 61 3.19 -1.63 -6.17
C TYR A 61 3.89 -0.27 -6.19
N PHE A 62 5.21 -0.22 -6.27
CA PHE A 62 5.94 1.04 -6.38
C PHE A 62 5.67 1.77 -7.70
N LYS A 63 5.60 1.06 -8.82
CA LYS A 63 5.23 1.66 -10.12
C LYS A 63 3.82 2.24 -10.08
N ARG A 64 2.88 1.51 -9.46
CA ARG A 64 1.51 2.00 -9.29
C ARG A 64 1.47 3.23 -8.38
N ALA A 65 2.29 3.27 -7.33
CA ALA A 65 2.39 4.44 -6.44
C ALA A 65 2.92 5.67 -7.19
N GLU A 66 3.93 5.50 -8.04
CA GLU A 66 4.47 6.54 -8.92
C GLU A 66 3.38 7.07 -9.86
N SER A 67 2.69 6.20 -10.59
CA SER A 67 1.59 6.61 -11.48
C SER A 67 0.44 7.30 -10.76
N ALA A 68 0.13 6.89 -9.52
CA ALA A 68 -0.90 7.54 -8.70
C ALA A 68 -0.48 8.93 -8.21
N SER A 69 0.83 9.18 -8.09
CA SER A 69 1.38 10.48 -7.69
C SER A 69 1.58 11.45 -8.86
N THR A 70 1.74 10.93 -10.07
CA THR A 70 2.00 11.72 -11.27
C THR A 70 0.76 12.05 -12.08
N ASN A 71 -0.44 11.56 -11.70
CA ASN A 71 -1.70 11.98 -12.28
C ASN A 71 -2.01 13.43 -11.84
N PRO A 72 -1.79 14.44 -12.69
CA PRO A 72 -2.19 15.81 -12.39
C PRO A 72 -3.67 15.91 -12.76
N GLU A 73 -4.50 16.42 -11.86
CA GLU A 73 -5.76 17.03 -12.29
C GLU A 73 -5.49 18.20 -13.26
#